data_AF-A0A1K1LDB1-F1
#
_entry.id   AF-A0A1K1LDB1-F1
#
_cell.length_a   1.000
_cell.length_b   1.000
_cell.length_c   1.000
_cell.angle_alpha   90.00
_cell.angle_beta   90.00
_cell.angle_gamma   90.00
#
_symmetry.space_group_name_H-M   'P 1'
#
loop_
_entity.id
_entity.type
_entity.pdbx_description
1 polymer ?
#
loop_
_entity_poly.entity_id
_entity_poly.type
_entity_poly.pdbx_seq_one_letter_code
_entity_poly.pdbx_strand_id
1 'polypeptide(L)'
;MRSRLLLSLLLLLLAALPAAPADAALAKRGGEVSTAEACNPHPDKDDIVLPMPGGLSMVFRLVAVPSKGLLWDMSARPGRDDAANSDRAFYDRRYRAFLSAPFSRVDLPARWRAQAPAGDYFFYLVAKYEVSRLQWQSIMGNGAEAPVADAARPVTDISWYAAVEFTRRYTEWLLQHAPDALPRYAGDSRNVGFVRLPTETEWEYAARGGQTAGPELLMEKDFFALPAGAPLADYAVYRPEGAARIAEDCARIGSRKPNPLGLYDTAGNAAEMALDMFRFSVGGRLHGSAGGFVRKGGSFLSGEAEIMPGRREESAFFLADGPAHARDLGFRPVISGINTPGGERPSALQQAWNAAGRSNPLARDAGRNPLEELDRLLAAAPDDNSRKNLLALREAIKENNILQEQQQQLEMQSTLRTAVYMLETIRNYASRRNSLQSQYESMKRDSRSAKGETLATLRRIMNTAEQGLEQFRTGIDRSLSFYRTRVEEAARLDKDDFERALAGLLKDYAGEDLFNENMRRNAELLRQHVQNERAGKLPAGRAMLQEILETRSK
;
A
#
# COMPACT_ATOMS: atom_id res chain seq x y z
N MET A 1 -49.26 -29.81 44.22
CA MET A 1 -48.69 -28.48 43.91
C MET A 1 -47.17 -28.59 43.88
N ARG A 2 -46.56 -28.53 42.68
CA ARG A 2 -45.15 -28.19 42.36
C ARG A 2 -44.77 -28.84 41.02
N SER A 3 -45.37 -28.32 39.94
CA SER A 3 -44.97 -28.60 38.55
C SER A 3 -45.38 -27.43 37.64
N ARG A 4 -45.06 -26.20 38.06
CA ARG A 4 -45.32 -24.96 37.30
C ARG A 4 -44.27 -23.86 37.57
N LEU A 5 -43.00 -24.23 37.69
CA LEU A 5 -41.92 -23.25 37.93
C LEU A 5 -40.68 -23.44 37.05
N LEU A 6 -40.76 -24.30 36.02
CA LEU A 6 -39.65 -24.58 35.10
C LEU A 6 -39.90 -24.17 33.65
N LEU A 7 -41.07 -23.61 33.31
CA LEU A 7 -41.37 -23.14 31.95
C LEU A 7 -41.24 -21.61 31.77
N SER A 8 -41.11 -20.84 32.85
CA SER A 8 -41.05 -19.38 32.81
C SER A 8 -39.64 -18.78 32.84
N LEU A 9 -38.59 -19.61 33.02
CA LEU A 9 -37.19 -19.16 32.95
C LEU A 9 -36.55 -19.34 31.56
N LEU A 10 -37.15 -20.13 30.67
CA LEU A 10 -36.58 -20.42 29.34
C LEU A 10 -37.02 -19.45 28.23
N LEU A 11 -37.96 -18.53 28.51
CA LEU A 11 -38.49 -17.55 27.54
C LEU A 11 -37.96 -16.11 27.76
N LEU A 12 -37.14 -15.88 28.79
CA LEU A 12 -36.54 -14.57 29.10
C LEU A 12 -35.02 -14.49 28.85
N LEU A 13 -34.42 -15.55 28.30
CA LEU A 13 -32.98 -15.62 27.96
C LEU A 13 -32.69 -15.57 26.45
N LEU A 14 -33.70 -15.25 25.63
CA LEU A 14 -33.57 -15.11 24.17
C LEU A 14 -33.76 -13.67 23.65
N ALA A 15 -33.81 -12.67 24.55
CA ALA A 15 -34.03 -11.27 24.19
C ALA A 15 -33.04 -10.32 24.88
N ALA A 16 -31.73 -10.60 24.77
CA ALA A 16 -30.68 -9.63 25.08
C ALA A 16 -29.31 -10.10 24.50
N LEU A 17 -29.26 -10.39 23.21
CA LEU A 17 -27.99 -10.27 22.49
C LEU A 17 -27.88 -8.80 22.06
N PRO A 18 -26.81 -8.07 22.43
CA PRO A 18 -26.58 -6.77 21.82
C PRO A 18 -26.43 -7.00 20.33
N ALA A 19 -27.25 -6.30 19.53
CA ALA A 19 -27.08 -6.30 18.09
C ALA A 19 -25.63 -5.94 17.77
N ALA A 20 -25.05 -6.64 16.79
CA ALA A 20 -23.69 -6.34 16.34
C ALA A 20 -23.62 -4.85 15.94
N PRO A 21 -22.48 -4.16 16.12
CA PRO A 21 -22.34 -2.73 15.80
C PRO A 21 -22.68 -2.39 14.34
N ALA A 22 -22.72 -3.38 13.44
CA ALA A 22 -23.20 -3.24 12.07
C ALA A 22 -24.72 -2.95 11.95
N ASP A 23 -25.54 -3.43 12.89
CA ASP A 23 -26.99 -3.24 12.89
C ASP A 23 -27.41 -1.87 13.46
N ALA A 24 -26.60 -1.27 14.34
CA ALA A 24 -26.85 0.07 14.86
C ALA A 24 -26.72 1.15 13.76
N ALA A 25 -25.93 0.89 12.71
CA ALA A 25 -25.80 1.77 11.54
C ALA A 25 -26.94 1.59 10.52
N LEU A 26 -27.68 0.48 10.57
CA LEU A 26 -28.80 0.18 9.66
C LEU A 26 -30.12 0.90 10.06
N ALA A 27 -30.19 1.50 11.24
CA ALA A 27 -31.41 2.08 11.80
C ALA A 27 -31.79 3.49 11.28
N LYS A 28 -30.94 4.19 10.53
CA LYS A 28 -31.27 5.53 9.97
C LYS A 28 -31.73 5.46 8.51
N ARG A 29 -32.70 4.60 8.19
CA ARG A 29 -33.49 4.73 6.95
C ARG A 29 -34.60 5.76 7.18
N GLY A 30 -34.33 7.04 6.85
CA GLY A 30 -35.38 8.07 6.73
C GLY A 30 -35.26 9.34 7.59
N GLY A 31 -34.14 9.60 8.27
CA GLY A 31 -33.94 10.82 9.06
C GLY A 31 -33.22 11.95 8.31
N GLU A 32 -33.45 13.19 8.74
CA GLU A 32 -32.68 14.38 8.36
C GLU A 32 -31.17 14.08 8.35
N VAL A 33 -30.48 14.50 7.29
CA VAL A 33 -29.03 14.37 7.16
C VAL A 33 -28.40 15.66 7.66
N SER A 34 -27.47 15.57 8.60
CA SER A 34 -26.68 16.74 9.01
C SER A 34 -25.54 17.02 8.02
N THR A 35 -25.08 18.27 7.97
CA THR A 35 -23.86 18.65 7.22
C THR A 35 -22.63 17.85 7.69
N ALA A 36 -22.55 17.54 8.98
CA ALA A 36 -21.49 16.72 9.56
C ALA A 36 -21.50 15.29 8.98
N GLU A 37 -22.67 14.64 8.94
CA GLU A 37 -22.81 13.29 8.35
C GLU A 37 -22.45 13.27 6.85
N ALA A 38 -22.65 14.38 6.13
CA ALA A 38 -22.36 14.48 4.70
C ALA A 38 -20.94 14.98 4.35
N CYS A 39 -20.17 15.51 5.30
CA CYS A 39 -18.83 16.05 5.06
C CYS A 39 -17.72 15.31 5.82
N ASN A 40 -17.96 14.97 7.10
CA ASN A 40 -17.01 14.25 7.95
C ASN A 40 -17.76 13.49 9.07
N PRO A 41 -18.36 12.32 8.75
CA PRO A 41 -19.12 11.55 9.73
C PRO A 41 -18.26 11.00 10.88
N HIS A 42 -16.94 10.88 10.70
CA HIS A 42 -16.02 10.38 11.73
C HIS A 42 -14.82 11.31 11.94
N PRO A 43 -14.99 12.47 12.60
CA PRO A 43 -13.89 13.40 12.84
C PRO A 43 -12.71 12.75 13.57
N ASP A 44 -11.51 13.04 13.11
CA ASP A 44 -10.27 12.47 13.64
C ASP A 44 -9.19 13.55 13.79
N LYS A 45 -8.28 13.37 14.76
CA LYS A 45 -7.23 14.35 15.09
C LYS A 45 -6.25 14.61 13.93
N ASP A 46 -6.09 13.63 13.05
CA ASP A 46 -5.17 13.68 11.91
C ASP A 46 -5.92 14.10 10.62
N ASP A 47 -7.12 14.68 10.74
CA ASP A 47 -7.89 15.21 9.62
C ASP A 47 -7.28 16.51 9.09
N ILE A 48 -7.07 16.56 7.77
CA ILE A 48 -6.76 17.81 7.06
C ILE A 48 -8.06 18.34 6.47
N VAL A 49 -8.64 19.33 7.15
CA VAL A 49 -9.94 19.90 6.77
C VAL A 49 -9.74 21.12 5.87
N LEU A 50 -10.30 21.06 4.67
CA LEU A 50 -10.38 22.18 3.73
C LEU A 50 -11.81 22.74 3.68
N PRO A 51 -11.95 24.08 3.62
CA PRO A 51 -13.25 24.70 3.49
C PRO A 51 -13.86 24.42 2.11
N MET A 52 -15.19 24.52 2.02
CA MET A 52 -15.98 24.46 0.80
C MET A 52 -17.06 25.55 0.82
N PRO A 53 -17.68 25.87 -0.35
CA PRO A 53 -18.81 26.81 -0.40
C PRO A 53 -19.91 26.47 0.61
N GLY A 54 -20.55 27.51 1.15
CA GLY A 54 -21.69 27.35 2.08
C GLY A 54 -21.33 26.84 3.48
N GLY A 55 -20.07 26.99 3.90
CA GLY A 55 -19.62 26.56 5.23
C GLY A 55 -19.42 25.04 5.35
N LEU A 56 -19.45 24.33 4.22
CA LEU A 56 -19.14 22.90 4.16
C LEU A 56 -17.62 22.67 4.25
N SER A 57 -17.22 21.39 4.26
CA SER A 57 -15.82 21.01 4.27
C SER A 57 -15.57 19.72 3.50
N MET A 58 -14.32 19.55 3.07
CA MET A 58 -13.78 18.28 2.58
C MET A 58 -12.57 17.90 3.42
N VAL A 59 -12.48 16.62 3.76
CA VAL A 59 -11.45 16.10 4.66
C VAL A 59 -10.49 15.22 3.89
N PHE A 60 -9.20 15.44 4.12
CA PHE A 60 -8.11 14.71 3.49
C PHE A 60 -7.23 14.04 4.55
N ARG A 61 -6.54 12.97 4.13
CA ARG A 61 -5.45 12.34 4.85
C ARG A 61 -4.13 12.63 4.15
N LEU A 62 -3.08 12.83 4.94
CA LEU A 62 -1.72 12.97 4.43
C LEU A 62 -1.16 11.60 4.06
N VAL A 63 -0.76 11.44 2.80
CA VAL A 63 -0.10 10.22 2.33
C VAL A 63 1.39 10.47 2.23
N ALA A 64 2.19 9.66 2.91
CA ALA A 64 3.64 9.79 2.94
C ALA A 64 4.27 8.74 2.04
N VAL A 65 4.88 9.17 0.94
CA VAL A 65 5.65 8.29 0.04
C VAL A 65 7.11 8.38 0.45
N PRO A 66 7.79 7.26 0.78
CA PRO A 66 9.22 7.27 1.05
C PRO A 66 9.99 8.02 -0.04
N SER A 67 11.09 8.67 0.30
CA SER A 67 11.92 9.37 -0.68
C SER A 67 13.40 9.25 -0.33
N LYS A 68 14.26 9.20 -1.37
CA LYS A 68 15.72 9.34 -1.25
C LYS A 68 16.24 10.58 -1.99
N GLY A 69 15.36 11.50 -2.36
CA GLY A 69 15.69 12.69 -3.14
C GLY A 69 14.65 12.98 -4.23
N LEU A 70 14.85 14.12 -4.90
CA LEU A 70 13.88 14.69 -5.85
C LEU A 70 13.61 13.83 -7.09
N LEU A 71 14.59 13.05 -7.52
CA LEU A 71 14.52 12.19 -8.71
C LEU A 71 14.37 10.70 -8.36
N TRP A 72 14.16 10.39 -7.08
CA TRP A 72 13.92 9.04 -6.63
C TRP A 72 12.42 8.78 -6.53
N ASP A 73 12.02 7.57 -6.91
CA ASP A 73 10.67 7.06 -6.75
C ASP A 73 10.66 5.70 -6.05
N MET A 74 9.57 5.43 -5.35
CA MET A 74 9.33 4.16 -4.72
C MET A 74 8.79 3.19 -5.76
N SER A 75 9.39 2.00 -5.87
CA SER A 75 8.82 0.95 -6.71
C SER A 75 7.47 0.49 -6.15
N ALA A 76 6.47 0.42 -7.03
CA ALA A 76 5.14 -0.07 -6.72
C ALA A 76 4.76 -1.20 -7.68
N ARG A 77 3.88 -2.09 -7.22
CA ARG A 77 3.35 -3.20 -8.03
C ARG A 77 1.81 -3.25 -7.98
N PRO A 78 1.13 -2.20 -8.47
CA PRO A 78 -0.33 -2.18 -8.54
C PRO A 78 -0.85 -3.33 -9.39
N GLY A 79 -2.09 -3.74 -9.13
CA GLY A 79 -2.71 -4.93 -9.70
C GLY A 79 -2.81 -6.07 -8.70
N ARG A 80 -3.29 -7.22 -9.18
CA ARG A 80 -3.41 -8.47 -8.43
C ARG A 80 -3.01 -9.66 -9.30
N ASP A 81 -2.45 -10.69 -8.69
CA ASP A 81 -2.13 -11.94 -9.40
C ASP A 81 -3.25 -12.96 -9.10
N ASP A 82 -4.36 -12.86 -9.84
CA ASP A 82 -5.51 -13.76 -9.65
C ASP A 82 -5.27 -15.12 -10.33
N ALA A 83 -4.57 -16.02 -9.65
CA ALA A 83 -4.29 -17.36 -10.15
C ALA A 83 -5.57 -18.18 -10.42
N ALA A 84 -6.70 -17.84 -9.77
CA ALA A 84 -7.97 -18.52 -9.98
C ALA A 84 -8.66 -18.14 -11.30
N ASN A 85 -8.37 -16.96 -11.86
CA ASN A 85 -8.93 -16.44 -13.11
C ASN A 85 -7.82 -16.09 -14.11
N SER A 86 -7.00 -17.08 -14.45
CA SER A 86 -5.82 -16.89 -15.32
C SER A 86 -6.13 -16.37 -16.73
N ASP A 87 -7.37 -16.55 -17.20
CA ASP A 87 -7.88 -16.04 -18.48
C ASP A 87 -8.01 -14.50 -18.50
N ARG A 88 -8.08 -13.85 -17.33
CA ARG A 88 -8.14 -12.39 -17.19
C ARG A 88 -6.84 -11.75 -16.75
N ALA A 89 -5.77 -12.53 -16.57
CA ALA A 89 -4.51 -12.01 -16.04
C ALA A 89 -3.95 -10.82 -16.84
N PHE A 90 -4.19 -10.72 -18.15
CA PHE A 90 -3.70 -9.57 -18.91
C PHE A 90 -4.45 -8.24 -18.61
N TYR A 91 -5.57 -8.27 -17.89
CA TYR A 91 -6.30 -7.07 -17.45
C TYR A 91 -5.75 -6.52 -16.13
N ASP A 92 -5.72 -7.33 -15.08
CA ASP A 92 -5.49 -6.88 -13.71
C ASP A 92 -4.17 -7.36 -13.08
N ARG A 93 -3.33 -8.10 -13.81
CA ARG A 93 -2.02 -8.57 -13.33
C ARG A 93 -1.14 -7.47 -12.81
N ARG A 94 -0.36 -7.79 -11.76
CA ARG A 94 0.62 -6.85 -11.21
C ARG A 94 1.62 -6.37 -12.26
N TYR A 95 1.77 -5.06 -12.37
CA TYR A 95 2.75 -4.43 -13.26
C TYR A 95 3.75 -3.59 -12.46
N ARG A 96 4.93 -3.35 -13.04
CA ARG A 96 5.93 -2.46 -12.46
C ARG A 96 5.46 -1.02 -12.65
N ALA A 97 5.29 -0.32 -11.53
CA ALA A 97 5.01 1.09 -11.46
C ALA A 97 5.98 1.77 -10.49
N PHE A 98 5.90 3.08 -10.42
CA PHE A 98 6.70 3.90 -9.53
C PHE A 98 5.83 5.00 -8.95
N LEU A 99 6.11 5.36 -7.71
CA LEU A 99 5.36 6.37 -6.98
C LEU A 99 6.33 7.34 -6.31
N SER A 100 6.10 8.63 -6.54
CA SER A 100 6.68 9.72 -5.77
C SER A 100 5.59 10.74 -5.51
N ALA A 101 5.87 11.74 -4.70
CA ALA A 101 4.92 12.78 -4.36
C ALA A 101 5.55 14.17 -4.48
N PRO A 102 4.77 15.22 -4.78
CA PRO A 102 5.34 16.51 -5.18
C PRO A 102 5.83 17.37 -4.01
N PHE A 103 5.29 17.15 -2.80
CA PHE A 103 5.55 18.02 -1.65
C PHE A 103 6.57 17.41 -0.71
N SER A 104 7.64 18.14 -0.43
CA SER A 104 8.50 17.85 0.71
C SER A 104 7.86 18.35 2.01
N ARG A 105 8.41 17.96 3.17
CA ARG A 105 7.90 18.40 4.48
C ARG A 105 7.82 19.92 4.62
N VAL A 106 8.75 20.67 4.01
CA VAL A 106 8.77 22.14 4.10
C VAL A 106 7.68 22.80 3.26
N ASP A 107 7.21 22.12 2.20
CA ASP A 107 6.15 22.60 1.31
C ASP A 107 4.74 22.47 1.94
N LEU A 108 4.62 21.65 2.99
CA LEU A 108 3.37 21.50 3.72
C LEU A 108 3.09 22.74 4.59
N PRO A 109 1.81 23.18 4.69
CA PRO A 109 1.37 24.16 5.68
C PRO A 109 1.79 23.77 7.09
N ALA A 110 2.14 24.76 7.93
CA ALA A 110 2.69 24.53 9.27
C ALA A 110 1.83 23.57 10.12
N ARG A 111 0.50 23.73 10.07
CA ARG A 111 -0.47 22.86 10.76
C ARG A 111 -0.38 21.38 10.35
N TRP A 112 0.00 21.07 9.11
CA TRP A 112 0.10 19.69 8.60
C TRP A 112 1.47 19.07 8.86
N ARG A 113 2.52 19.89 9.00
CA ARG A 113 3.88 19.39 9.32
C ARG A 113 3.94 18.61 10.62
N ALA A 114 3.06 18.90 11.57
CA ALA A 114 2.96 18.15 12.83
C ALA A 114 2.44 16.72 12.62
N GLN A 115 1.59 16.50 11.62
CA GLN A 115 1.03 15.19 11.27
C GLN A 115 1.94 14.38 10.33
N ALA A 116 2.92 15.03 9.69
CA ALA A 116 3.85 14.36 8.79
C ALA A 116 4.80 13.42 9.56
N PRO A 117 4.88 12.12 9.20
CA PRO A 117 5.79 11.17 9.85
C PRO A 117 7.24 11.65 9.78
N ALA A 118 8.04 11.28 10.78
CA ALA A 118 9.47 11.54 10.79
C ALA A 118 10.18 10.67 9.74
N GLY A 119 11.19 11.22 9.07
CA GLY A 119 11.95 10.54 8.02
C GLY A 119 11.88 11.24 6.67
N ASP A 120 12.48 10.60 5.67
CA ASP A 120 12.58 11.12 4.31
C ASP A 120 11.34 10.69 3.51
N TYR A 121 10.35 11.58 3.45
CA TYR A 121 9.10 11.38 2.75
C TYR A 121 8.75 12.59 1.91
N PHE A 122 8.11 12.33 0.77
CA PHE A 122 7.29 13.31 0.08
C PHE A 122 5.82 12.98 0.25
N PHE A 123 4.97 13.98 0.01
CA PHE A 123 3.57 13.94 0.40
C PHE A 123 2.64 14.34 -0.74
N TYR A 124 1.51 13.65 -0.79
CA TYR A 124 0.28 14.10 -1.44
C TYR A 124 -0.86 13.91 -0.43
N LEU A 125 -2.04 14.44 -0.73
CA LEU A 125 -3.20 14.25 0.12
C LEU A 125 -4.29 13.51 -0.63
N VAL A 126 -5.04 12.66 0.05
CA VAL A 126 -6.16 11.92 -0.52
C VAL A 126 -7.41 12.18 0.31
N ALA A 127 -8.54 12.42 -0.35
CA ALA A 127 -9.80 12.62 0.37
C ALA A 127 -10.09 11.40 1.24
N LYS A 128 -10.61 11.64 2.46
CA LYS A 128 -10.92 10.61 3.46
C LYS A 128 -12.10 9.73 3.04
N TYR A 129 -13.03 10.31 2.30
CA TYR A 129 -14.25 9.69 1.78
C TYR A 129 -14.35 9.91 0.27
N GLU A 130 -15.25 9.18 -0.38
CA GLU A 130 -15.79 9.57 -1.69
C GLU A 130 -16.44 10.97 -1.59
N VAL A 131 -16.54 11.70 -2.70
CA VAL A 131 -17.25 13.00 -2.72
C VAL A 131 -18.74 12.76 -2.47
N SER A 132 -19.31 13.38 -1.44
CA SER A 132 -20.74 13.25 -1.16
C SER A 132 -21.61 14.07 -2.13
N ARG A 133 -22.90 13.72 -2.25
CA ARG A 133 -23.88 14.49 -3.04
C ARG A 133 -23.97 15.94 -2.56
N LEU A 134 -23.86 16.20 -1.26
CA LEU A 134 -23.84 17.57 -0.72
C LEU A 134 -22.60 18.35 -1.17
N GLN A 135 -21.42 17.74 -1.06
CA GLN A 135 -20.16 18.35 -1.49
C GLN A 135 -20.18 18.64 -2.99
N TRP A 136 -20.68 17.68 -3.79
CA TRP A 136 -20.88 17.85 -5.23
C TRP A 136 -21.75 19.07 -5.56
N GLN A 137 -22.94 19.17 -4.98
CA GLN A 137 -23.86 20.29 -5.23
C GLN A 137 -23.24 21.64 -4.88
N SER A 138 -22.47 21.71 -3.79
CA SER A 138 -21.82 22.97 -3.38
C SER A 138 -20.81 23.53 -4.38
N ILE A 139 -20.20 22.67 -5.20
CA ILE A 139 -19.17 23.05 -6.20
C ILE A 139 -19.74 23.10 -7.62
N MET A 140 -20.58 22.13 -7.97
CA MET A 140 -21.07 21.93 -9.34
C MET A 140 -22.45 22.54 -9.57
N GLY A 141 -23.24 22.70 -8.51
CA GLY A 141 -24.55 23.33 -8.53
C GLY A 141 -24.51 24.84 -8.27
N ASN A 142 -25.65 25.39 -7.85
CA ASN A 142 -25.82 26.83 -7.62
C ASN A 142 -25.50 27.27 -6.17
N GLY A 143 -24.71 26.48 -5.44
CA GLY A 143 -24.35 26.72 -4.03
C GLY A 143 -24.76 25.58 -3.10
N ALA A 144 -24.50 25.74 -1.80
CA ALA A 144 -24.90 24.75 -0.80
C ALA A 144 -26.35 24.98 -0.35
N GLU A 145 -27.22 24.01 -0.62
CA GLU A 145 -28.59 23.97 -0.11
C GLU A 145 -28.66 23.17 1.20
N ALA A 146 -29.82 23.22 1.87
CA ALA A 146 -30.08 22.39 3.05
C ALA A 146 -29.93 20.90 2.67
N PRO A 147 -29.25 20.07 3.48
CA PRO A 147 -29.07 18.67 3.13
C PRO A 147 -30.39 17.91 3.02
N VAL A 148 -30.57 17.21 1.91
CA VAL A 148 -31.67 16.27 1.69
C VAL A 148 -31.33 14.86 2.20
N ALA A 149 -32.29 13.93 2.21
CA ALA A 149 -32.17 12.62 2.87
C ALA A 149 -31.00 11.73 2.37
N ASP A 150 -30.52 11.95 1.15
CA ASP A 150 -29.42 11.23 0.50
C ASP A 150 -28.13 12.07 0.35
N ALA A 151 -28.09 13.27 0.93
CA ALA A 151 -26.97 14.21 0.82
C ALA A 151 -25.62 13.63 1.29
N ALA A 152 -25.64 12.65 2.19
CA ALA A 152 -24.46 11.95 2.71
C ALA A 152 -24.04 10.70 1.91
N ARG A 153 -24.71 10.38 0.79
CA ARG A 153 -24.26 9.31 -0.12
C ARG A 153 -23.17 9.84 -1.06
N PRO A 154 -22.29 8.98 -1.59
CA PRO A 154 -21.38 9.39 -2.65
C PRO A 154 -22.17 9.91 -3.86
N VAL A 155 -21.63 10.93 -4.53
CA VAL A 155 -22.11 11.29 -5.86
C VAL A 155 -21.69 10.19 -6.83
N THR A 156 -22.66 9.69 -7.59
CA THR A 156 -22.49 8.70 -8.65
C THR A 156 -23.29 9.13 -9.87
N ASP A 157 -23.27 8.32 -10.93
CA ASP A 157 -23.96 8.63 -12.20
C ASP A 157 -23.44 9.92 -12.86
N ILE A 158 -22.12 10.13 -12.73
CA ILE A 158 -21.39 11.24 -13.34
C ILE A 158 -20.36 10.71 -14.32
N SER A 159 -19.96 11.54 -15.28
CA SER A 159 -18.88 11.21 -16.20
C SER A 159 -17.51 11.60 -15.63
N TRP A 160 -16.47 11.00 -16.20
CA TRP A 160 -15.08 11.35 -15.87
C TRP A 160 -14.80 12.85 -16.05
N TYR A 161 -15.36 13.46 -17.10
CA TYR A 161 -15.22 14.90 -17.35
C TYR A 161 -15.86 15.74 -16.24
N ALA A 162 -17.02 15.32 -15.73
CA ALA A 162 -17.69 16.02 -14.65
C ALA A 162 -16.89 15.93 -13.33
N ALA A 163 -16.26 14.79 -13.06
CA ALA A 163 -15.35 14.63 -11.93
C ALA A 163 -14.10 15.53 -12.07
N VAL A 164 -13.49 15.60 -13.25
CA VAL A 164 -12.37 16.53 -13.52
C VAL A 164 -12.80 17.99 -13.36
N GLU A 165 -13.97 18.36 -13.87
CA GLU A 165 -14.52 19.70 -13.72
C GLU A 165 -14.75 20.08 -12.25
N PHE A 166 -15.25 19.14 -11.42
CA PHE A 166 -15.33 19.35 -9.97
C PHE A 166 -13.96 19.71 -9.38
N THR A 167 -12.91 18.98 -9.74
CA THR A 167 -11.56 19.23 -9.20
C THR A 167 -11.00 20.59 -9.62
N ARG A 168 -11.27 21.02 -10.87
CA ARG A 168 -10.91 22.35 -11.37
C ARG A 168 -11.63 23.45 -10.57
N ARG A 169 -12.97 23.38 -10.49
CA ARG A 169 -13.78 24.38 -9.78
C ARG A 169 -13.43 24.45 -8.31
N TYR A 170 -13.19 23.32 -7.66
CA TYR A 170 -12.83 23.32 -6.25
C TYR A 170 -11.46 23.94 -6.00
N THR A 171 -10.48 23.67 -6.88
CA THR A 171 -9.17 24.34 -6.84
C THR A 171 -9.32 25.85 -6.99
N GLU A 172 -10.07 26.31 -8.00
CA GLU A 172 -10.31 27.75 -8.23
C GLU A 172 -10.98 28.42 -7.03
N TRP A 173 -11.98 27.77 -6.44
CA TRP A 173 -12.68 28.29 -5.27
C TRP A 173 -11.73 28.41 -4.06
N LEU A 174 -10.91 27.39 -3.79
CA LEU A 174 -9.91 27.43 -2.72
C LEU A 174 -8.91 28.55 -2.92
N LEU A 175 -8.44 28.79 -4.15
CA LEU A 175 -7.50 29.89 -4.43
C LEU A 175 -8.12 31.27 -4.18
N GLN A 176 -9.42 31.42 -4.42
CA GLN A 176 -10.14 32.68 -4.19
C GLN A 176 -10.48 32.91 -2.71
N HIS A 177 -10.84 31.86 -1.97
CA HIS A 177 -11.44 32.00 -0.63
C HIS A 177 -10.55 31.50 0.52
N ALA A 178 -9.59 30.62 0.24
CA ALA A 178 -8.71 30.01 1.23
C ALA A 178 -7.30 29.69 0.63
N PRO A 179 -6.58 30.67 0.06
CA PRO A 179 -5.32 30.43 -0.66
C PRO A 179 -4.18 29.85 0.18
N ASP A 180 -4.27 29.94 1.51
CA ASP A 180 -3.32 29.38 2.48
C ASP A 180 -3.68 27.94 2.90
N ALA A 181 -4.82 27.42 2.41
CA ALA A 181 -5.28 26.08 2.72
C ALA A 181 -4.61 25.00 1.86
N LEU A 182 -3.91 25.37 0.78
CA LEU A 182 -3.20 24.47 -0.12
C LEU A 182 -1.68 24.49 0.12
N PRO A 183 -0.95 23.38 -0.10
CA PRO A 183 0.52 23.37 -0.07
C PRO A 183 1.14 24.37 -1.05
N ARG A 184 2.30 24.91 -0.68
CA ARG A 184 3.08 25.85 -1.49
C ARG A 184 4.54 25.47 -1.47
N TYR A 185 5.24 25.71 -2.57
CA TYR A 185 6.66 25.39 -2.65
C TYR A 185 7.50 26.49 -2.01
N ALA A 186 8.48 26.09 -1.20
CA ALA A 186 9.40 27.04 -0.57
C ALA A 186 10.11 27.91 -1.63
N GLY A 187 9.96 29.23 -1.51
CA GLY A 187 10.56 30.21 -2.43
C GLY A 187 9.83 30.36 -3.77
N ASP A 188 8.66 29.75 -3.95
CA ASP A 188 7.83 29.90 -5.16
C ASP A 188 6.51 30.62 -4.83
N SER A 189 6.36 31.84 -5.34
CA SER A 189 5.14 32.63 -5.18
C SER A 189 4.08 32.32 -6.24
N ARG A 190 4.43 31.61 -7.33
CA ARG A 190 3.55 31.38 -8.48
C ARG A 190 2.83 30.06 -8.40
N ASN A 191 3.52 28.99 -8.00
CA ASN A 191 2.96 27.65 -8.02
C ASN A 191 2.41 27.24 -6.65
N VAL A 192 1.30 26.51 -6.69
CA VAL A 192 0.52 26.06 -5.54
C VAL A 192 -0.01 24.65 -5.81
N GLY A 193 -0.31 23.90 -4.76
CA GLY A 193 -1.01 22.62 -4.90
C GLY A 193 -2.41 22.78 -5.49
N PHE A 194 -2.93 21.71 -6.06
CA PHE A 194 -4.23 21.69 -6.73
C PHE A 194 -4.92 20.33 -6.56
N VAL A 195 -6.24 20.34 -6.72
CA VAL A 195 -7.09 19.15 -6.63
C VAL A 195 -7.13 18.46 -7.99
N ARG A 196 -7.06 17.13 -8.01
CA ARG A 196 -7.26 16.29 -9.22
C ARG A 196 -7.78 14.90 -8.85
N LEU A 197 -8.10 14.09 -9.86
CA LEU A 197 -8.27 12.64 -9.67
C LEU A 197 -6.93 11.99 -9.29
N PRO A 198 -6.94 10.94 -8.45
CA PRO A 198 -5.75 10.15 -8.15
C PRO A 198 -5.28 9.41 -9.39
N THR A 199 -3.97 9.20 -9.51
CA THR A 199 -3.47 8.15 -10.41
C THR A 199 -3.86 6.78 -9.87
N GLU A 200 -3.88 5.76 -10.74
CA GLU A 200 -4.14 4.37 -10.33
C GLU A 200 -3.18 3.93 -9.21
N THR A 201 -1.90 4.30 -9.33
CA THR A 201 -0.86 3.91 -8.36
C THR A 201 -1.03 4.65 -7.04
N GLU A 202 -1.35 5.95 -7.04
CA GLU A 202 -1.65 6.71 -5.82
C GLU A 202 -2.90 6.18 -5.10
N TRP A 203 -3.95 5.87 -5.87
CA TRP A 203 -5.19 5.32 -5.32
C TRP A 203 -4.93 3.99 -4.64
N GLU A 204 -4.26 3.06 -5.34
CA GLU A 204 -4.06 1.71 -4.84
C GLU A 204 -3.07 1.68 -3.67
N TYR A 205 -2.01 2.50 -3.69
CA TYR A 205 -1.10 2.67 -2.56
C TYR A 205 -1.88 3.09 -1.31
N ALA A 206 -2.70 4.14 -1.42
CA ALA A 206 -3.49 4.66 -0.31
C ALA A 206 -4.57 3.66 0.16
N ALA A 207 -5.26 2.99 -0.77
CA ALA A 207 -6.29 1.99 -0.49
C ALA A 207 -5.73 0.76 0.25
N ARG A 208 -4.48 0.36 -0.04
CA ARG A 208 -3.79 -0.74 0.66
C ARG A 208 -3.23 -0.36 2.03
N GLY A 209 -3.33 0.91 2.44
CA GLY A 209 -2.86 1.44 3.73
C GLY A 209 -1.66 2.38 3.65
N GLY A 210 -1.11 2.63 2.45
CA GLY A 210 -0.03 3.60 2.25
C GLY A 210 1.16 3.35 3.17
N GLN A 211 1.65 4.40 3.83
CA GLN A 211 2.79 4.33 4.74
C GLN A 211 2.53 3.55 6.04
N THR A 212 1.27 3.29 6.38
CA THR A 212 0.92 2.53 7.59
C THR A 212 0.90 1.02 7.31
N ALA A 213 0.83 0.64 6.03
CA ALA A 213 1.05 -0.73 5.60
C ALA A 213 2.54 -1.01 5.45
N GLY A 214 3.01 -2.12 6.02
CA GLY A 214 4.33 -2.64 5.72
C GLY A 214 4.46 -2.99 4.22
N PRO A 215 5.64 -2.86 3.60
CA PRO A 215 5.80 -3.03 2.16
C PRO A 215 5.48 -4.43 1.64
N GLU A 216 5.51 -5.47 2.50
CA GLU A 216 4.99 -6.79 2.15
C GLU A 216 3.50 -6.76 1.84
N LEU A 217 2.70 -6.07 2.66
CA LEU A 217 1.26 -5.96 2.45
C LEU A 217 0.97 -5.25 1.13
N LEU A 218 1.75 -4.21 0.83
CA LEU A 218 1.66 -3.49 -0.45
C LEU A 218 2.02 -4.37 -1.65
N MET A 219 3.02 -5.25 -1.50
CA MET A 219 3.55 -6.10 -2.57
C MET A 219 2.77 -7.41 -2.77
N GLU A 220 2.27 -8.03 -1.72
CA GLU A 220 1.82 -9.43 -1.74
C GLU A 220 0.32 -9.60 -1.53
N LYS A 221 -0.32 -8.75 -0.71
CA LYS A 221 -1.73 -8.95 -0.33
C LYS A 221 -2.68 -8.16 -1.21
N ASP A 222 -3.72 -8.77 -1.77
CA ASP A 222 -4.64 -8.05 -2.65
C ASP A 222 -5.60 -7.10 -1.90
N PHE A 223 -5.74 -7.27 -0.58
CA PHE A 223 -6.50 -6.42 0.34
C PHE A 223 -5.60 -5.84 1.44
N PHE A 224 -6.02 -4.74 2.07
CA PHE A 224 -5.32 -4.20 3.24
C PHE A 224 -5.45 -5.13 4.46
N ALA A 225 -4.51 -5.04 5.40
CA ALA A 225 -4.53 -5.89 6.58
C ALA A 225 -5.76 -5.60 7.45
N LEU A 226 -6.53 -6.66 7.74
CA LEU A 226 -7.64 -6.62 8.68
C LEU A 226 -7.20 -7.16 10.04
N PRO A 227 -7.77 -6.65 11.15
CA PRO A 227 -7.61 -7.27 12.46
C PRO A 227 -8.05 -8.75 12.42
N ALA A 228 -7.38 -9.60 13.21
CA ALA A 228 -7.66 -11.03 13.24
C ALA A 228 -9.14 -11.32 13.53
N GLY A 229 -9.78 -12.09 12.65
CA GLY A 229 -11.20 -12.46 12.76
C GLY A 229 -12.20 -11.37 12.37
N ALA A 230 -11.74 -10.20 11.93
CA ALA A 230 -12.65 -9.14 11.48
C ALA A 230 -13.28 -9.50 10.12
N PRO A 231 -14.62 -9.42 9.97
CA PRO A 231 -15.29 -9.75 8.72
C PRO A 231 -15.08 -8.63 7.68
N LEU A 232 -14.97 -8.99 6.41
CA LEU A 232 -14.81 -8.03 5.30
C LEU A 232 -15.96 -7.02 5.22
N ALA A 233 -17.18 -7.47 5.53
CA ALA A 233 -18.39 -6.64 5.54
C ALA A 233 -18.35 -5.47 6.55
N ASP A 234 -17.45 -5.50 7.54
CA ASP A 234 -17.22 -4.36 8.44
C ASP A 234 -16.50 -3.20 7.74
N TYR A 235 -15.78 -3.48 6.64
CA TYR A 235 -14.90 -2.53 5.94
C TYR A 235 -15.37 -2.20 4.52
N ALA A 236 -16.32 -2.96 3.99
CA ALA A 236 -16.77 -2.83 2.61
C ALA A 236 -18.30 -2.84 2.46
N VAL A 237 -18.79 -2.11 1.47
CA VAL A 237 -20.19 -2.16 1.02
C VAL A 237 -20.21 -2.82 -0.35
N TYR A 238 -20.56 -4.09 -0.40
CA TYR A 238 -20.50 -4.90 -1.61
C TYR A 238 -21.71 -5.83 -1.68
N ARG A 239 -21.79 -6.65 -2.73
CA ARG A 239 -22.80 -7.70 -2.88
C ARG A 239 -22.20 -9.05 -2.48
N PRO A 240 -22.51 -9.59 -1.28
CA PRO A 240 -22.05 -10.90 -0.87
C PRO A 240 -22.64 -12.00 -1.76
N GLU A 241 -21.90 -13.09 -1.93
CA GLU A 241 -22.41 -14.29 -2.61
C GLU A 241 -23.60 -14.87 -1.83
N GLY A 242 -24.68 -15.23 -2.53
CA GLY A 242 -25.89 -15.76 -1.92
C GLY A 242 -26.74 -14.75 -1.12
N ALA A 243 -26.47 -13.44 -1.23
CA ALA A 243 -27.25 -12.43 -0.52
C ALA A 243 -28.75 -12.45 -0.90
N ALA A 244 -29.62 -12.64 0.09
CA ALA A 244 -31.07 -12.67 -0.08
C ALA A 244 -31.69 -11.30 -0.42
N ARG A 245 -30.97 -10.21 -0.13
CA ARG A 245 -31.33 -8.83 -0.49
C ARG A 245 -30.12 -8.14 -1.10
N ILE A 246 -30.30 -7.56 -2.28
CA ILE A 246 -29.28 -6.79 -2.98
C ILE A 246 -29.45 -5.32 -2.57
N ALA A 247 -28.35 -4.63 -2.26
CA ALA A 247 -28.40 -3.18 -2.03
C ALA A 247 -28.82 -2.47 -3.31
N GLU A 248 -29.83 -1.61 -3.22
CA GLU A 248 -30.38 -0.91 -4.40
C GLU A 248 -29.56 0.33 -4.79
N ASP A 249 -28.75 0.85 -3.87
CA ASP A 249 -27.99 2.09 -4.00
C ASP A 249 -26.80 2.12 -3.01
N CYS A 250 -25.88 3.07 -3.19
CA CYS A 250 -24.71 3.30 -2.32
C CYS A 250 -25.11 3.54 -0.86
N ALA A 251 -24.22 3.21 0.08
CA ALA A 251 -24.41 3.58 1.48
C ALA A 251 -24.08 5.06 1.72
N ARG A 252 -24.30 5.57 2.93
CA ARG A 252 -23.71 6.87 3.33
C ARG A 252 -22.19 6.71 3.42
N ILE A 253 -21.45 7.76 3.05
CA ILE A 253 -20.00 7.77 3.19
C ILE A 253 -19.60 7.45 4.64
N GLY A 254 -18.52 6.71 4.83
CA GLY A 254 -18.04 6.34 6.15
C GLY A 254 -18.95 5.38 6.93
N SER A 255 -19.87 4.68 6.27
CA SER A 255 -20.77 3.71 6.94
C SER A 255 -20.09 2.40 7.35
N ARG A 256 -18.82 2.22 6.98
CA ARG A 256 -17.96 1.08 7.31
C ARG A 256 -16.68 1.55 8.01
N LYS A 257 -15.88 0.62 8.52
CA LYS A 257 -14.59 0.93 9.15
C LYS A 257 -13.56 1.36 8.09
N PRO A 258 -12.63 2.26 8.45
CA PRO A 258 -11.59 2.70 7.52
C PRO A 258 -10.51 1.64 7.31
N ASN A 259 -9.74 1.79 6.24
CA ASN A 259 -8.47 1.10 6.05
C ASN A 259 -7.38 1.61 7.03
N PRO A 260 -6.18 1.00 7.08
CA PRO A 260 -5.10 1.42 7.99
C PRO A 260 -4.60 2.85 7.82
N LEU A 261 -4.88 3.51 6.68
CA LEU A 261 -4.52 4.91 6.43
C LEU A 261 -5.62 5.87 6.92
N GLY A 262 -6.72 5.34 7.45
CA GLY A 262 -7.86 6.13 7.89
C GLY A 262 -8.79 6.57 6.75
N LEU A 263 -8.74 5.90 5.60
CA LEU A 263 -9.63 6.12 4.47
C LEU A 263 -10.84 5.20 4.53
N TYR A 264 -12.00 5.74 4.20
CA TYR A 264 -13.26 5.01 4.17
C TYR A 264 -13.65 4.70 2.73
N ASP A 265 -14.45 3.65 2.56
CA ASP A 265 -15.09 3.30 1.30
C ASP A 265 -14.11 2.98 0.15
N THR A 266 -12.85 2.62 0.46
CA THR A 266 -11.86 2.20 -0.56
C THR A 266 -12.10 0.77 -1.08
N ALA A 267 -13.15 0.11 -0.60
CA ALA A 267 -13.59 -1.23 -1.00
C ALA A 267 -15.13 -1.26 -1.04
N GLY A 268 -15.69 -1.27 -2.24
CA GLY A 268 -17.13 -1.17 -2.46
C GLY A 268 -17.67 0.25 -2.30
N ASN A 269 -18.97 0.34 -1.98
CA ASN A 269 -19.77 1.57 -1.97
C ASN A 269 -19.94 2.14 -3.39
N ALA A 270 -19.15 3.11 -3.83
CA ALA A 270 -19.04 3.48 -5.23
C ALA A 270 -17.66 3.11 -5.78
N ALA A 271 -17.64 2.60 -7.01
CA ALA A 271 -16.37 2.46 -7.70
C ALA A 271 -15.81 3.86 -8.01
N GLU A 272 -14.49 3.98 -8.03
CA GLU A 272 -13.84 5.29 -8.07
C GLU A 272 -13.03 5.47 -9.36
N MET A 273 -13.24 6.60 -10.03
CA MET A 273 -12.49 6.99 -11.23
C MET A 273 -11.05 7.39 -10.88
N ALA A 274 -10.09 6.85 -11.62
CA ALA A 274 -8.70 7.31 -11.61
C ALA A 274 -8.39 8.21 -12.83
N LEU A 275 -7.26 8.92 -12.74
CA LEU A 275 -6.76 9.80 -13.80
C LEU A 275 -6.23 9.01 -15.01
N ASP A 276 -5.68 7.82 -14.77
CA ASP A 276 -5.02 7.01 -15.78
C ASP A 276 -5.98 6.44 -16.82
N MET A 277 -5.50 6.37 -18.05
CA MET A 277 -6.11 5.52 -19.07
C MET A 277 -5.81 4.05 -18.77
N PHE A 278 -6.81 3.20 -18.92
CA PHE A 278 -6.66 1.76 -18.80
C PHE A 278 -5.69 1.24 -19.87
N ARG A 279 -4.81 0.34 -19.43
CA ARG A 279 -3.83 -0.37 -20.27
C ARG A 279 -3.71 -1.79 -19.76
N PHE A 280 -3.66 -2.77 -20.67
CA PHE A 280 -3.38 -4.16 -20.31
C PHE A 280 -2.05 -4.30 -19.58
N SER A 281 -1.98 -5.25 -18.65
CA SER A 281 -0.74 -5.63 -17.97
C SER A 281 -0.15 -6.87 -18.66
N VAL A 282 0.91 -6.69 -19.44
CA VAL A 282 1.55 -7.75 -20.23
C VAL A 282 3.03 -7.83 -19.86
N GLY A 283 3.49 -8.98 -19.39
CA GLY A 283 4.89 -9.18 -19.00
C GLY A 283 5.34 -8.31 -17.82
N GLY A 284 4.41 -7.93 -16.93
CA GLY A 284 4.71 -7.08 -15.78
C GLY A 284 4.90 -5.60 -16.12
N ARG A 285 4.43 -5.14 -17.28
CA ARG A 285 4.36 -3.72 -17.65
C ARG A 285 3.00 -3.38 -18.25
N LEU A 286 2.68 -2.09 -18.33
CA LEU A 286 1.52 -1.62 -19.08
C LEU A 286 1.76 -1.69 -20.60
N HIS A 287 0.77 -2.16 -21.33
CA HIS A 287 0.75 -2.23 -22.79
C HIS A 287 0.70 -0.82 -23.42
N GLY A 288 1.12 -0.73 -24.69
CA GLY A 288 1.25 0.55 -25.40
C GLY A 288 -0.10 1.19 -25.78
N SER A 289 -1.15 0.38 -25.98
CA SER A 289 -2.50 0.87 -26.27
C SER A 289 -3.17 1.41 -25.02
N ALA A 290 -3.62 2.67 -25.08
CA ALA A 290 -4.45 3.29 -24.06
C ALA A 290 -5.93 3.14 -24.44
N GLY A 291 -6.76 2.73 -23.48
CA GLY A 291 -8.19 2.55 -23.64
C GLY A 291 -9.01 3.63 -22.95
N GLY A 292 -10.10 3.22 -22.29
CA GLY A 292 -10.92 4.05 -21.41
C GLY A 292 -10.18 4.53 -20.15
N PHE A 293 -10.89 5.01 -19.14
CA PHE A 293 -10.28 5.35 -17.85
C PHE A 293 -10.30 4.16 -16.89
N VAL A 294 -9.38 4.17 -15.93
CA VAL A 294 -9.29 3.16 -14.88
C VAL A 294 -10.38 3.40 -13.82
N ARG A 295 -11.09 2.32 -13.48
CA ARG A 295 -12.07 2.23 -12.39
C ARG A 295 -11.51 1.32 -11.28
N LYS A 296 -11.60 1.75 -10.02
CA LYS A 296 -11.00 1.09 -8.85
C LYS A 296 -12.02 0.85 -7.72
N GLY A 297 -11.67 -0.05 -6.79
CA GLY A 297 -12.36 -0.24 -5.51
C GLY A 297 -13.64 -1.07 -5.55
N GLY A 298 -14.25 -1.27 -6.71
CA GLY A 298 -15.56 -1.92 -6.85
C GLY A 298 -16.67 -1.09 -6.19
N SER A 299 -17.91 -1.56 -6.27
CA SER A 299 -19.08 -0.82 -5.78
C SER A 299 -20.01 -1.71 -4.95
N PHE A 300 -21.14 -1.15 -4.51
CA PHE A 300 -22.23 -1.89 -3.89
C PHE A 300 -22.82 -3.02 -4.79
N LEU A 301 -22.54 -2.99 -6.11
CA LEU A 301 -22.93 -4.02 -7.07
C LEU A 301 -21.89 -5.14 -7.23
N SER A 302 -20.65 -4.88 -6.82
CA SER A 302 -19.51 -5.77 -6.98
C SER A 302 -19.53 -6.93 -6.00
N GLY A 303 -19.08 -8.10 -6.45
CA GLY A 303 -18.78 -9.24 -5.59
C GLY A 303 -17.48 -9.04 -4.80
N GLU A 304 -17.18 -9.98 -3.91
CA GLU A 304 -16.00 -9.92 -3.04
C GLU A 304 -14.69 -9.80 -3.83
N ALA A 305 -14.53 -10.56 -4.93
CA ALA A 305 -13.31 -10.52 -5.73
C ALA A 305 -13.09 -9.17 -6.45
N GLU A 306 -14.14 -8.37 -6.63
CA GLU A 306 -14.14 -7.13 -7.42
C GLU A 306 -13.86 -5.88 -6.57
N ILE A 307 -14.04 -5.96 -5.25
CA ILE A 307 -13.76 -4.86 -4.32
C ILE A 307 -12.30 -4.81 -3.82
N MET A 308 -11.44 -5.66 -4.38
CA MET A 308 -10.03 -5.71 -4.00
C MET A 308 -9.30 -4.48 -4.54
N PRO A 309 -8.50 -3.76 -3.73
CA PRO A 309 -7.73 -2.59 -4.19
C PRO A 309 -6.90 -2.83 -5.47
N GLY A 310 -6.35 -4.03 -5.62
CA GLY A 310 -5.60 -4.45 -6.81
C GLY A 310 -6.42 -4.70 -8.06
N ARG A 311 -7.75 -4.81 -7.97
CA ARG A 311 -8.60 -5.02 -9.14
C ARG A 311 -8.56 -3.78 -10.04
N ARG A 312 -8.43 -4.01 -11.35
CA ARG A 312 -8.39 -2.97 -12.37
C ARG A 312 -9.55 -3.19 -13.31
N GLU A 313 -10.37 -2.18 -13.50
CA GLU A 313 -11.48 -2.22 -14.44
C GLU A 313 -11.35 -1.07 -15.44
N GLU A 314 -11.81 -1.31 -16.66
CA GLU A 314 -11.87 -0.31 -17.70
C GLU A 314 -13.30 0.25 -17.79
N SER A 315 -13.42 1.56 -17.90
CA SER A 315 -14.68 2.23 -18.22
C SER A 315 -14.50 3.15 -19.41
N ALA A 316 -15.42 3.13 -20.36
CA ALA A 316 -15.35 3.96 -21.55
C ALA A 316 -15.48 5.45 -21.17
N PHE A 317 -14.84 6.36 -21.91
CA PHE A 317 -15.10 7.81 -21.75
C PHE A 317 -16.46 8.23 -22.33
N PHE A 318 -16.91 7.53 -23.37
CA PHE A 318 -18.15 7.80 -24.10
C PHE A 318 -18.89 6.49 -24.40
N LEU A 319 -20.21 6.58 -24.37
CA LEU A 319 -21.14 5.65 -25.00
C LEU A 319 -21.78 6.34 -26.21
N ALA A 320 -22.62 5.61 -26.94
CA ALA A 320 -23.25 6.15 -28.16
C ALA A 320 -24.18 7.36 -27.88
N ASP A 321 -24.66 7.49 -26.66
CA ASP A 321 -25.60 8.52 -26.19
C ASP A 321 -24.93 9.66 -25.40
N GLY A 322 -23.62 9.61 -25.17
CA GLY A 322 -22.89 10.72 -24.53
C GLY A 322 -21.70 10.29 -23.68
N PRO A 323 -21.17 11.21 -22.85
CA PRO A 323 -20.14 10.88 -21.87
C PRO A 323 -20.61 9.72 -20.99
N ALA A 324 -19.79 8.68 -20.87
CA ALA A 324 -20.19 7.50 -20.11
C ALA A 324 -20.31 7.84 -18.62
N HIS A 325 -21.34 7.29 -17.99
CA HIS A 325 -21.60 7.37 -16.57
C HIS A 325 -22.22 6.05 -16.10
N ALA A 326 -22.17 5.79 -14.79
CA ALA A 326 -22.83 4.64 -14.20
C ALA A 326 -23.30 4.97 -12.79
N ARG A 327 -24.45 4.41 -12.40
CA ARG A 327 -25.10 4.66 -11.11
C ARG A 327 -24.26 4.30 -9.88
N ASP A 328 -23.20 3.51 -10.06
CA ASP A 328 -22.31 3.01 -9.01
C ASP A 328 -20.88 3.55 -9.15
N LEU A 329 -20.68 4.53 -10.03
CA LEU A 329 -19.38 5.11 -10.35
C LEU A 329 -19.31 6.55 -9.86
N GLY A 330 -18.45 6.79 -8.87
CA GLY A 330 -18.13 8.09 -8.29
C GLY A 330 -16.62 8.34 -8.35
N PHE A 331 -16.11 9.10 -7.39
CA PHE A 331 -14.69 9.41 -7.30
C PHE A 331 -14.31 9.92 -5.91
N ARG A 332 -13.00 9.91 -5.65
CA ARG A 332 -12.38 10.69 -4.58
C ARG A 332 -11.26 11.56 -5.15
N PRO A 333 -11.09 12.80 -4.69
CA PRO A 333 -10.00 13.65 -5.14
C PRO A 333 -8.71 13.45 -4.32
N VAL A 334 -7.60 13.86 -4.92
CA VAL A 334 -6.31 14.07 -4.25
C VAL A 334 -5.87 15.52 -4.38
N ILE A 335 -5.00 15.96 -3.48
CA ILE A 335 -4.24 17.22 -3.63
C ILE A 335 -2.82 16.86 -4.00
N SER A 336 -2.40 17.39 -5.14
CA SER A 336 -1.07 17.18 -5.72
C SER A 336 -0.50 18.52 -6.16
N GLY A 337 0.61 18.50 -6.86
CA GLY A 337 1.34 19.67 -7.30
C GLY A 337 2.24 19.34 -8.49
N ILE A 338 2.93 20.34 -9.00
CA ILE A 338 3.89 20.20 -10.10
C ILE A 338 5.24 19.63 -9.62
N ASN A 339 5.97 18.99 -10.53
CA ASN A 339 7.29 18.42 -10.25
C ASN A 339 8.45 19.43 -10.44
N THR A 340 8.20 20.51 -11.18
CA THR A 340 9.21 21.54 -11.52
C THR A 340 8.77 22.94 -11.05
N PRO A 341 8.49 23.14 -9.75
CA PRO A 341 8.23 24.47 -9.20
C PRO A 341 9.46 25.37 -9.29
N GLY A 342 9.26 26.66 -9.09
CA GLY A 342 10.29 27.68 -8.97
C GLY A 342 10.97 27.67 -7.61
N GLY A 343 11.43 28.86 -7.19
CA GLY A 343 12.29 29.00 -6.01
C GLY A 343 13.61 28.26 -6.20
N GLU A 344 14.06 27.54 -5.16
CA GLU A 344 15.31 26.78 -5.18
C GLU A 344 15.19 25.40 -5.86
N ARG A 345 13.97 24.96 -6.19
CA ARG A 345 13.74 23.61 -6.72
C ARG A 345 14.45 23.33 -8.04
N PRO A 346 14.52 24.25 -9.02
CA PRO A 346 15.25 24.00 -10.27
C PRO A 346 16.74 23.72 -10.04
N SER A 347 17.39 24.49 -9.15
CA SER A 347 18.79 24.27 -8.77
C SER A 347 18.97 22.93 -8.07
N ALA A 348 18.08 22.60 -7.12
CA ALA A 348 18.11 21.32 -6.42
C ALA A 348 17.88 20.11 -7.36
N LEU A 349 16.97 20.22 -8.33
CA LEU A 349 16.74 19.21 -9.37
C LEU A 349 17.98 19.06 -10.26
N GLN A 350 18.63 20.16 -10.65
CA GLN A 350 19.87 20.12 -11.43
C GLN A 350 21.00 19.45 -10.65
N GLN A 351 21.13 19.73 -9.35
CA GLN A 351 22.12 19.08 -8.48
C GLN A 351 21.83 17.57 -8.34
N ALA A 352 20.57 17.20 -8.12
CA ALA A 352 20.15 15.79 -8.06
C ALA A 352 20.41 15.07 -9.38
N TRP A 353 20.09 15.70 -10.52
CA TRP A 353 20.41 15.18 -11.85
C TRP A 353 21.92 15.01 -12.01
N ASN A 354 22.71 16.02 -11.64
CA ASN A 354 24.17 15.95 -11.77
C ASN A 354 24.78 14.82 -10.93
N ALA A 355 24.22 14.54 -9.75
CA ALA A 355 24.67 13.45 -8.88
C ALA A 355 24.25 12.06 -9.37
N ALA A 356 23.09 11.93 -10.02
CA ALA A 356 22.56 10.67 -10.50
C ALA A 356 23.49 9.98 -11.52
N GLY A 357 23.73 8.68 -11.35
CA GLY A 357 24.56 7.88 -12.26
C GLY A 357 26.07 8.14 -12.16
N ARG A 358 26.54 8.93 -11.17
CA ARG A 358 27.97 9.15 -10.91
C ARG A 358 28.64 7.98 -10.20
N SER A 359 27.91 7.26 -9.36
CA SER A 359 28.35 5.98 -8.79
C SER A 359 28.45 4.97 -9.93
N ASN A 360 29.66 4.48 -10.23
CA ASN A 360 29.84 3.32 -11.10
C ASN A 360 30.02 2.08 -10.22
N PRO A 361 29.02 1.21 -10.08
CA PRO A 361 29.15 0.04 -9.21
C PRO A 361 30.13 -1.02 -9.76
N LEU A 362 30.51 -0.90 -11.03
CA LEU A 362 31.47 -1.78 -11.70
C LEU A 362 32.89 -1.19 -11.73
N ALA A 363 33.10 0.05 -11.29
CA ALA A 363 34.43 0.64 -11.17
C ALA A 363 35.15 0.02 -9.97
N ARG A 364 35.98 -0.99 -10.25
CA ARG A 364 36.88 -1.60 -9.23
C ARG A 364 37.95 -0.63 -8.71
N ASP A 365 38.23 0.43 -9.46
CA ASP A 365 39.16 1.49 -9.08
C ASP A 365 38.43 2.83 -8.99
N ALA A 366 38.53 3.48 -7.82
CA ALA A 366 37.99 4.82 -7.56
C ALA A 366 38.54 5.92 -8.50
N GLY A 367 39.55 5.63 -9.32
CA GLY A 367 40.26 6.60 -10.16
C GLY A 367 39.77 6.77 -11.60
N ARG A 368 38.74 6.04 -12.07
CA ARG A 368 38.23 6.15 -13.45
C ARG A 368 36.71 6.08 -13.53
N ASN A 369 36.02 7.09 -13.02
CA ASN A 369 34.62 7.31 -13.33
C ASN A 369 34.49 7.70 -14.82
N PRO A 370 33.79 6.92 -15.66
CA PRO A 370 33.65 7.23 -17.09
C PRO A 370 33.04 8.61 -17.35
N LEU A 371 32.16 9.09 -16.47
CA LEU A 371 31.57 10.43 -16.59
C LEU A 371 32.59 11.53 -16.30
N GLU A 372 33.49 11.33 -15.33
CA GLU A 372 34.56 12.31 -15.03
C GLU A 372 35.60 12.37 -16.16
N GLU A 373 35.94 11.24 -16.77
CA GLU A 373 36.83 11.22 -17.93
C GLU A 373 36.17 11.91 -19.14
N LEU A 374 34.87 11.69 -19.37
CA LEU A 374 34.11 12.41 -20.39
C LEU A 374 34.02 13.91 -20.11
N ASP A 375 33.87 14.32 -18.85
CA ASP A 375 33.91 15.74 -18.47
C ASP A 375 35.27 16.37 -18.81
N ARG A 376 36.39 15.65 -18.60
CA ARG A 376 37.73 16.09 -19.03
C ARG A 376 37.84 16.19 -20.56
N LEU A 377 37.38 15.18 -21.29
CA LEU A 377 37.40 15.16 -22.76
C LEU A 377 36.52 16.27 -23.35
N LEU A 378 35.38 16.57 -22.73
CA LEU A 378 34.49 17.66 -23.12
C LEU A 378 35.14 19.04 -22.93
N ALA A 379 35.88 19.22 -21.83
CA ALA A 379 36.63 20.45 -21.58
C ALA A 379 37.76 20.66 -22.61
N ALA A 380 38.35 19.56 -23.10
CA ALA A 380 39.41 19.57 -24.10
C ALA A 380 38.93 19.40 -25.56
N ALA A 381 37.62 19.41 -25.82
CA ALA A 381 37.07 19.12 -27.13
C ALA A 381 37.53 20.17 -28.17
N PRO A 382 38.08 19.74 -29.33
CA PRO A 382 38.69 20.66 -30.30
C PRO A 382 37.68 21.40 -31.18
N ASP A 383 36.45 20.90 -31.30
CA ASP A 383 35.40 21.47 -32.14
C ASP A 383 33.99 21.12 -31.61
N ASP A 384 32.97 21.82 -32.15
CA ASP A 384 31.58 21.70 -31.72
C ASP A 384 30.97 20.32 -32.02
N ASN A 385 31.37 19.64 -33.10
CA ASN A 385 30.88 18.30 -33.42
C ASN A 385 31.45 17.28 -32.44
N SER A 386 32.74 17.35 -32.15
CA SER A 386 33.40 16.53 -31.12
C SER A 386 32.74 16.73 -29.75
N ARG A 387 32.48 17.99 -29.35
CA ARG A 387 31.76 18.32 -28.12
C ARG A 387 30.35 17.71 -28.11
N LYS A 388 29.58 17.85 -29.19
CA LYS A 388 28.21 17.31 -29.30
C LYS A 388 28.20 15.77 -29.19
N ASN A 389 29.14 15.09 -29.84
CA ASN A 389 29.26 13.63 -29.78
C ASN A 389 29.63 13.15 -28.37
N LEU A 390 30.57 13.82 -27.71
CA LEU A 390 30.96 13.51 -26.33
C LEU A 390 29.82 13.77 -25.35
N LEU A 391 29.02 14.83 -25.56
CA LEU A 391 27.82 15.10 -24.75
C LEU A 391 26.78 13.98 -24.92
N ALA A 392 26.50 13.56 -26.16
CA ALA A 392 25.56 12.46 -26.42
C ALA A 392 26.02 11.14 -25.77
N LEU A 393 27.32 10.81 -25.86
CA LEU A 393 27.89 9.62 -25.23
C LEU A 393 27.81 9.71 -23.70
N ARG A 394 28.10 10.88 -23.13
CA ARG A 394 28.00 11.13 -21.69
C ARG A 394 26.58 10.93 -21.18
N GLU A 395 25.58 11.47 -21.86
CA GLU A 395 24.18 11.28 -21.45
C GLU A 395 23.75 9.80 -21.59
N ALA A 396 24.14 9.11 -22.66
CA ALA A 396 23.84 7.68 -22.83
C ALA A 396 24.47 6.80 -21.71
N ILE A 397 25.72 7.08 -21.33
CA ILE A 397 26.40 6.37 -20.23
C ILE A 397 25.72 6.71 -18.89
N LYS A 398 25.36 7.98 -18.68
CA LYS A 398 24.71 8.41 -17.45
C LYS A 398 23.34 7.75 -17.28
N GLU A 399 22.51 7.73 -18.32
CA GLU A 399 21.21 7.04 -18.30
C GLU A 399 21.38 5.55 -17.99
N ASN A 400 22.37 4.90 -18.60
CA ASN A 400 22.67 3.49 -18.33
C ASN A 400 23.11 3.28 -16.87
N ASN A 401 24.01 4.12 -16.35
CA ASN A 401 24.45 4.06 -14.95
C ASN A 401 23.27 4.24 -13.98
N ILE A 402 22.36 5.17 -14.24
CA ILE A 402 21.15 5.39 -13.42
C ILE A 402 20.29 4.11 -13.41
N LEU A 403 20.04 3.51 -14.57
CA LEU A 403 19.26 2.27 -14.67
C LEU A 403 19.93 1.10 -13.94
N GLN A 404 21.26 0.97 -14.08
CA GLN A 404 22.04 -0.07 -13.38
C GLN A 404 22.03 0.14 -11.87
N GLU A 405 22.24 1.37 -11.41
CA GLU A 405 22.20 1.73 -9.98
C GLU A 405 20.82 1.41 -9.38
N GLN A 406 19.74 1.78 -10.06
CA GLN A 406 18.38 1.44 -9.64
C GLN A 406 18.16 -0.07 -9.56
N GLN A 407 18.60 -0.82 -10.58
CA GLN A 407 18.48 -2.28 -10.61
C GLN A 407 19.25 -2.92 -9.45
N GLN A 408 20.49 -2.51 -9.22
CA GLN A 408 21.30 -3.02 -8.12
C GLN A 408 20.71 -2.69 -6.76
N GLN A 409 20.17 -1.47 -6.57
CA GLN A 409 19.48 -1.13 -5.33
C GLN A 409 18.27 -2.05 -5.06
N LEU A 410 17.50 -2.38 -6.10
CA LEU A 410 16.38 -3.31 -5.98
C LEU A 410 16.86 -4.73 -5.68
N GLU A 411 17.93 -5.18 -6.33
CA GLU A 411 18.54 -6.50 -6.08
C GLU A 411 19.08 -6.61 -4.65
N MET A 412 19.83 -5.60 -4.18
CA MET A 412 20.33 -5.55 -2.80
C MET A 412 19.18 -5.60 -1.79
N GLN A 413 18.16 -4.77 -1.96
CA GLN A 413 16.99 -4.79 -1.08
C GLN A 413 16.27 -6.14 -1.12
N SER A 414 16.12 -6.75 -2.29
CA SER A 414 15.51 -8.07 -2.46
C SER A 414 16.31 -9.16 -1.74
N THR A 415 17.65 -9.13 -1.84
CA THR A 415 18.54 -10.09 -1.17
C THR A 415 18.41 -9.98 0.35
N LEU A 416 18.51 -8.77 0.91
CA LEU A 416 18.39 -8.55 2.35
C LEU A 416 17.00 -8.91 2.87
N ARG A 417 15.96 -8.48 2.16
CA ARG A 417 14.56 -8.80 2.48
C ARG A 417 14.34 -10.31 2.50
N THR A 418 14.79 -11.01 1.46
CA THR A 418 14.71 -12.48 1.39
C THR A 418 15.40 -13.10 2.60
N ALA A 419 16.62 -12.68 2.93
CA ALA A 419 17.34 -13.21 4.09
C ALA A 419 16.58 -12.99 5.42
N VAL A 420 15.97 -11.83 5.62
CA VAL A 420 15.13 -11.52 6.78
C VAL A 420 13.88 -12.41 6.85
N TYR A 421 13.18 -12.64 5.73
CA TYR A 421 12.02 -13.54 5.68
C TYR A 421 12.36 -14.99 5.95
N MET A 422 13.53 -15.42 5.51
CA MET A 422 13.99 -16.77 5.74
C MET A 422 14.20 -17.08 7.21
N LEU A 423 14.70 -16.12 7.99
CA LEU A 423 14.77 -16.24 9.45
C LEU A 423 13.39 -16.51 10.06
N GLU A 424 12.36 -15.81 9.55
CA GLU A 424 10.99 -16.01 9.98
C GLU A 424 10.42 -17.37 9.56
N THR A 425 10.72 -17.82 8.35
CA THR A 425 10.34 -19.15 7.86
C THR A 425 10.95 -20.26 8.71
N ILE A 426 12.24 -20.16 9.02
CA ILE A 426 12.95 -21.11 9.88
C ILE A 426 12.27 -21.19 11.26
N ARG A 427 11.97 -20.05 11.87
CA ARG A 427 11.28 -19.98 13.16
C ARG A 427 9.88 -20.57 13.13
N ASN A 428 9.12 -20.29 12.06
CA ASN A 428 7.77 -20.82 11.91
C ASN A 428 7.77 -22.34 11.72
N TYR A 429 8.70 -22.88 10.93
CA TYR A 429 8.88 -24.33 10.84
C TYR A 429 9.32 -24.94 12.17
N ALA A 430 10.26 -24.33 12.87
CA ALA A 430 10.70 -24.82 14.19
C ALA A 430 9.54 -24.83 15.21
N SER A 431 8.72 -23.77 15.24
CA SER A 431 7.55 -23.69 16.11
C SER A 431 6.52 -24.79 15.80
N ARG A 432 6.19 -25.00 14.52
CA ARG A 432 5.25 -26.05 14.09
C ARG A 432 5.80 -27.45 14.39
N ARG A 433 7.10 -27.66 14.15
CA ARG A 433 7.80 -28.90 14.50
C ARG A 433 7.71 -29.19 15.99
N ASN A 434 7.97 -28.20 16.84
CA ASN A 434 7.92 -28.36 18.30
C ASN A 434 6.49 -28.68 18.79
N SER A 435 5.48 -28.04 18.22
CA SER A 435 4.07 -28.37 18.50
C SER A 435 3.74 -29.81 18.11
N LEU A 436 4.09 -30.22 16.88
CA LEU A 436 3.86 -31.58 16.40
C LEU A 436 4.63 -32.62 17.22
N GLN A 437 5.86 -32.30 17.63
CA GLN A 437 6.67 -33.17 18.49
C GLN A 437 6.01 -33.39 19.84
N SER A 438 5.48 -32.33 20.44
CA SER A 438 4.79 -32.39 21.74
C SER A 438 3.53 -33.26 21.65
N GLN A 439 2.76 -33.13 20.57
CA GLN A 439 1.60 -33.98 20.28
C GLN A 439 2.01 -35.44 20.05
N TYR A 440 3.07 -35.67 19.27
CA TYR A 440 3.61 -37.01 19.02
C TYR A 440 4.04 -37.71 20.31
N GLU A 441 4.77 -37.02 21.20
CA GLU A 441 5.16 -37.58 22.49
C GLU A 441 3.96 -37.86 23.40
N SER A 442 2.89 -37.05 23.32
CA SER A 442 1.64 -37.35 24.03
C SER A 442 0.98 -38.61 23.49
N MET A 443 0.79 -38.71 22.17
CA MET A 443 0.23 -39.90 21.53
C MET A 443 1.05 -41.15 21.83
N LYS A 444 2.39 -41.02 21.87
CA LYS A 444 3.30 -42.11 22.23
C LYS A 444 3.07 -42.59 23.66
N ARG A 445 2.81 -41.68 24.62
CA ARG A 445 2.42 -42.07 25.98
C ARG A 445 1.07 -42.79 25.99
N ASP A 446 0.06 -42.23 25.32
CA ASP A 446 -1.29 -42.79 25.28
C ASP A 446 -1.33 -44.19 24.63
N SER A 447 -0.47 -44.40 23.62
CA SER A 447 -0.33 -45.68 22.92
C SER A 447 0.16 -46.83 23.83
N ARG A 448 0.84 -46.53 24.95
CA ARG A 448 1.32 -47.54 25.90
C ARG A 448 0.18 -48.24 26.65
N SER A 449 -0.95 -47.56 26.82
CA SER A 449 -2.15 -48.08 27.50
C SER A 449 -3.30 -48.44 26.57
N ALA A 450 -3.27 -47.98 25.31
CA ALA A 450 -4.32 -48.25 24.32
C ALA A 450 -4.29 -49.70 23.81
N LYS A 451 -5.45 -50.26 23.44
CA LYS A 451 -5.61 -51.60 22.86
C LYS A 451 -6.59 -51.57 21.67
N GLY A 452 -6.60 -52.66 20.89
CA GLY A 452 -7.55 -52.85 19.80
C GLY A 452 -7.47 -51.76 18.72
N GLU A 453 -8.63 -51.34 18.23
CA GLU A 453 -8.76 -50.35 17.15
C GLU A 453 -8.17 -48.98 17.51
N THR A 454 -8.29 -48.54 18.78
CA THR A 454 -7.69 -47.28 19.24
C THR A 454 -6.17 -47.27 19.10
N LEU A 455 -5.50 -48.39 19.42
CA LEU A 455 -4.05 -48.52 19.24
C LEU A 455 -3.66 -48.51 17.76
N ALA A 456 -4.46 -49.14 16.90
CA ALA A 456 -4.22 -49.15 15.45
C ALA A 456 -4.35 -47.72 14.86
N THR A 457 -5.36 -46.96 15.29
CA THR A 457 -5.56 -45.56 14.90
C THR A 457 -4.43 -44.66 15.39
N LEU A 458 -4.03 -44.78 16.66
CA LEU A 458 -2.89 -44.01 17.20
C LEU A 458 -1.60 -44.27 16.42
N ARG A 459 -1.29 -45.54 16.11
CA ARG A 459 -0.11 -45.89 15.29
C ARG A 459 -0.16 -45.24 13.91
N ARG A 460 -1.32 -45.22 13.26
CA ARG A 460 -1.49 -44.57 11.95
C ARG A 460 -1.23 -43.06 12.04
N ILE A 461 -1.82 -42.38 13.02
CA ILE A 461 -1.63 -40.93 13.22
C ILE A 461 -0.17 -40.63 13.57
N MET A 462 0.45 -41.44 14.43
CA MET A 462 1.86 -41.29 14.80
C MET A 462 2.80 -41.45 13.60
N ASN A 463 2.55 -42.42 12.70
CA ASN A 463 3.33 -42.56 11.47
C ASN A 463 3.22 -41.31 10.58
N THR A 464 2.02 -40.74 10.44
CA THR A 464 1.82 -39.48 9.71
C THR A 464 2.54 -38.31 10.39
N ALA A 465 2.50 -38.23 11.72
CA ALA A 465 3.18 -37.21 12.49
C ALA A 465 4.71 -37.32 12.37
N GLU A 466 5.27 -38.53 12.35
CA GLU A 466 6.69 -38.78 12.13
C GLU A 466 7.16 -38.30 10.74
N GLN A 467 6.37 -38.59 9.69
CA GLN A 467 6.60 -38.04 8.35
C GLN A 467 6.53 -36.50 8.36
N GLY A 468 5.56 -35.91 9.05
CA GLY A 468 5.44 -34.47 9.20
C GLY A 468 6.65 -33.84 9.93
N LEU A 469 7.17 -34.49 10.96
CA LEU A 469 8.37 -34.05 11.69
C LEU A 469 9.60 -34.04 10.77
N GLU A 470 9.78 -35.08 9.96
CA GLU A 470 10.89 -35.16 9.01
C GLU A 470 10.76 -34.13 7.87
N GLN A 471 9.53 -33.87 7.41
CA GLN A 471 9.26 -32.78 6.46
C GLN A 471 9.63 -31.42 7.04
N PHE A 472 9.26 -31.13 8.30
CA PHE A 472 9.65 -29.87 8.95
C PHE A 472 11.17 -29.77 9.13
N ARG A 473 11.85 -30.87 9.49
CA ARG A 473 13.31 -30.91 9.60
C ARG A 473 13.97 -30.58 8.26
N THR A 474 13.56 -31.27 7.19
CA THR A 474 14.04 -31.02 5.83
C THR A 474 13.76 -29.57 5.40
N GLY A 475 12.59 -29.03 5.72
CA GLY A 475 12.21 -27.64 5.45
C GLY A 475 13.12 -26.64 6.18
N ILE A 476 13.43 -26.88 7.45
CA ILE A 476 14.37 -26.07 8.24
C ILE A 476 15.77 -26.11 7.63
N ASP A 477 16.29 -27.30 7.31
CA ASP A 477 17.65 -27.45 6.76
C ASP A 477 17.80 -26.76 5.39
N ARG A 478 16.80 -26.90 4.51
CA ARG A 478 16.77 -26.19 3.21
C ARG A 478 16.70 -24.68 3.39
N SER A 479 15.84 -24.21 4.29
CA SER A 479 15.72 -22.77 4.58
C SER A 479 17.02 -22.24 5.17
N LEU A 480 17.64 -22.95 6.11
CA LEU A 480 18.92 -22.53 6.69
C LEU A 480 20.04 -22.44 5.64
N SER A 481 20.13 -23.43 4.74
CA SER A 481 21.12 -23.42 3.65
C SER A 481 20.93 -22.23 2.71
N PHE A 482 19.68 -21.97 2.30
CA PHE A 482 19.38 -20.84 1.43
C PHE A 482 19.59 -19.50 2.18
N TYR A 483 19.36 -19.42 3.50
CA TYR A 483 19.61 -18.22 4.31
C TYR A 483 21.10 -17.92 4.37
N ARG A 484 21.92 -18.94 4.62
CA ARG A 484 23.38 -18.82 4.60
C ARG A 484 23.90 -18.30 3.27
N THR A 485 23.37 -18.81 2.14
CA THR A 485 23.73 -18.31 0.80
C THR A 485 23.44 -16.81 0.68
N ARG A 486 22.29 -16.35 1.19
CA ARG A 486 21.95 -14.91 1.18
C ARG A 486 22.84 -14.08 2.11
N VAL A 487 23.29 -14.62 3.24
CA VAL A 487 24.29 -13.97 4.09
C VAL A 487 25.62 -13.81 3.35
N GLU A 488 26.09 -14.85 2.67
CA GLU A 488 27.34 -14.82 1.89
C GLU A 488 27.26 -13.81 0.73
N GLU A 489 26.12 -13.74 0.03
CA GLU A 489 25.88 -12.71 -1.00
C GLU A 489 25.85 -11.30 -0.41
N ALA A 490 25.14 -11.09 0.70
CA ALA A 490 25.06 -9.80 1.37
C ALA A 490 26.43 -9.34 1.92
N ALA A 491 27.29 -10.27 2.33
CA ALA A 491 28.64 -9.99 2.80
C ALA A 491 29.58 -9.48 1.69
N ARG A 492 29.30 -9.81 0.42
CA ARG A 492 30.05 -9.33 -0.76
C ARG A 492 29.72 -7.90 -1.18
N LEU A 493 28.59 -7.36 -0.71
CA LEU A 493 28.24 -5.97 -0.95
C LEU A 493 29.27 -5.05 -0.29
N ASP A 494 29.43 -3.83 -0.83
CA ASP A 494 30.17 -2.78 -0.13
C ASP A 494 29.56 -2.53 1.26
N LYS A 495 30.39 -2.08 2.21
CA LYS A 495 29.94 -1.87 3.59
C LYS A 495 28.85 -0.80 3.67
N ASP A 496 29.03 0.31 2.96
CA ASP A 496 28.12 1.45 3.02
C ASP A 496 26.86 1.18 2.20
N ASP A 497 26.96 0.45 1.10
CA ASP A 497 25.80 -0.05 0.36
C ASP A 497 24.94 -1.01 1.22
N PHE A 498 25.58 -1.95 1.92
CA PHE A 498 24.88 -2.88 2.81
C PHE A 498 24.14 -2.14 3.92
N GLU A 499 24.79 -1.22 4.65
CA GLU A 499 24.14 -0.49 5.74
C GLU A 499 23.03 0.45 5.23
N ARG A 500 23.19 1.06 4.04
CA ARG A 500 22.12 1.85 3.41
C ARG A 500 20.92 0.99 3.03
N ALA A 501 21.16 -0.17 2.42
CA ALA A 501 20.09 -1.11 2.05
C ALA A 501 19.37 -1.65 3.28
N LEU A 502 20.12 -2.00 4.34
CA LEU A 502 19.57 -2.48 5.61
C LEU A 502 18.78 -1.39 6.34
N ALA A 503 19.27 -0.15 6.36
CA ALA A 503 18.53 0.98 6.93
C ALA A 503 17.21 1.24 6.20
N GLY A 504 17.21 1.12 4.86
CA GLY A 504 15.97 1.14 4.06
C GLY A 504 15.00 0.04 4.49
N LEU A 505 15.50 -1.19 4.64
CA LEU A 505 14.69 -2.33 5.08
C LEU A 505 14.15 -2.15 6.52
N LEU A 506 14.90 -1.51 7.42
CA LEU A 506 14.43 -1.21 8.78
C LEU A 506 13.35 -0.13 8.79
N LYS A 507 13.44 0.88 7.91
CA LYS A 507 12.37 1.88 7.71
C LYS A 507 11.09 1.24 7.19
N ASP A 508 11.23 0.28 6.28
CA ASP A 508 10.13 -0.50 5.72
C ASP A 508 9.35 -1.28 6.80
N TYR A 509 10.06 -1.74 7.85
CA TYR A 509 9.45 -2.43 8.98
C TYR A 509 9.30 -1.53 10.21
N ALA A 510 8.87 -0.28 10.06
CA ALA A 510 8.74 0.67 11.18
C ALA A 510 7.47 0.49 12.04
N GLY A 511 6.51 -0.34 11.64
CA GLY A 511 5.23 -0.52 12.36
C GLY A 511 5.38 -1.12 13.76
N GLU A 512 4.41 -0.88 14.66
CA GLU A 512 4.43 -1.36 16.05
C GLU A 512 3.81 -2.76 16.23
N ASP A 513 3.28 -3.39 15.19
CA ASP A 513 2.76 -4.74 15.30
C ASP A 513 3.88 -5.79 15.45
N LEU A 514 3.51 -6.94 16.02
CA LEU A 514 4.42 -8.04 16.31
C LEU A 514 5.19 -8.53 15.07
N PHE A 515 4.60 -8.45 13.88
CA PHE A 515 5.27 -8.87 12.66
C PHE A 515 6.43 -7.91 12.34
N ASN A 516 6.17 -6.59 12.34
CA ASN A 516 7.22 -5.59 12.11
C ASN A 516 8.33 -5.64 13.18
N GLU A 517 7.98 -5.85 14.46
CA GLU A 517 8.96 -6.08 15.53
C GLU A 517 9.87 -7.29 15.25
N ASN A 518 9.30 -8.41 14.79
CA ASN A 518 10.06 -9.60 14.45
C ASN A 518 10.97 -9.37 13.24
N MET A 519 10.50 -8.63 12.22
CA MET A 519 11.32 -8.31 11.05
C MET A 519 12.50 -7.41 11.40
N ARG A 520 12.33 -6.42 12.28
CA ARG A 520 13.45 -5.61 12.79
C ARG A 520 14.48 -6.46 13.52
N ARG A 521 14.05 -7.35 14.42
CA ARG A 521 14.97 -8.30 15.10
C ARG A 521 15.71 -9.21 14.12
N ASN A 522 15.04 -9.66 13.06
CA ASN A 522 15.65 -10.46 12.00
C ASN A 522 16.68 -9.67 11.18
N ALA A 523 16.41 -8.41 10.88
CA ALA A 523 17.33 -7.52 10.19
C ALA A 523 18.62 -7.29 11.02
N GLU A 524 18.50 -7.16 12.34
CA GLU A 524 19.66 -7.06 13.23
C GLU A 524 20.47 -8.37 13.29
N LEU A 525 19.81 -9.52 13.37
CA LEU A 525 20.50 -10.81 13.32
C LEU A 525 21.21 -11.02 11.97
N LEU A 526 20.59 -10.59 10.87
CA LEU A 526 21.22 -10.57 9.55
C LEU A 526 22.47 -9.67 9.55
N ARG A 527 22.40 -8.46 10.11
CA ARG A 527 23.57 -7.57 10.25
C ARG A 527 24.72 -8.28 10.96
N GLN A 528 24.44 -8.94 12.07
CA GLN A 528 25.44 -9.70 12.83
C GLN A 528 26.04 -10.85 12.01
N HIS A 529 25.21 -11.65 11.35
CA HIS A 529 25.70 -12.75 10.50
C HIS A 529 26.55 -12.25 9.33
N VAL A 530 26.18 -11.14 8.69
CA VAL A 530 26.97 -10.53 7.60
C VAL A 530 28.32 -10.03 8.12
N GLN A 531 28.35 -9.40 9.29
CA GLN A 531 29.61 -9.00 9.94
C GLN A 531 30.49 -10.20 10.28
N ASN A 532 29.89 -11.29 10.77
CA ASN A 532 30.60 -12.54 11.07
C ASN A 532 31.17 -13.18 9.80
N GLU A 533 30.42 -13.21 8.70
CA GLU A 533 30.90 -13.73 7.41
C GLU A 533 32.07 -12.91 6.88
N ARG A 534 31.98 -11.57 6.90
CA ARG A 534 33.10 -10.69 6.52
C ARG A 534 34.36 -10.91 7.38
N ALA A 535 34.18 -11.34 8.63
CA ALA A 535 35.28 -11.66 9.54
C ALA A 535 35.76 -13.13 9.45
N GLY A 536 35.18 -13.96 8.58
CA GLY A 536 35.49 -15.40 8.47
C GLY A 536 35.02 -16.22 9.69
N LYS A 537 34.02 -15.73 10.41
CA LYS A 537 33.50 -16.28 11.69
C LYS A 537 32.01 -16.65 11.63
N LEU A 538 31.46 -16.89 10.43
CA LEU A 538 30.05 -17.25 10.30
C LEU A 538 29.77 -18.59 11.02
N PRO A 539 28.75 -18.65 11.90
CA PRO A 539 28.44 -19.89 12.62
C PRO A 539 28.12 -21.06 11.69
N ALA A 540 28.56 -22.27 12.07
CA ALA A 540 28.19 -23.49 11.37
C ALA A 540 26.67 -23.78 11.50
N GLY A 541 26.09 -24.55 10.58
CA GLY A 541 24.62 -24.67 10.45
C GLY A 541 23.86 -24.93 11.76
N ARG A 542 24.33 -25.84 12.62
CA ARG A 542 23.66 -26.11 13.90
C ARG A 542 23.73 -24.94 14.88
N ALA A 543 24.88 -24.26 14.97
CA ALA A 543 25.06 -23.09 15.83
C ALA A 543 24.25 -21.89 15.31
N MET A 544 24.28 -21.67 13.99
CA MET A 544 23.48 -20.65 13.32
C MET A 544 21.99 -20.87 13.57
N LEU A 545 21.49 -22.11 13.43
CA LEU A 545 20.10 -22.44 13.73
C LEU A 545 19.74 -22.12 15.19
N GLN A 546 20.64 -22.41 16.12
CA GLN A 546 20.42 -22.11 17.54
C GLN A 546 20.30 -20.60 17.77
N GLU A 547 21.21 -19.79 17.23
CA GLU A 547 21.15 -18.32 17.32
C GLU A 547 19.85 -17.76 16.73
N ILE A 548 19.41 -18.29 15.58
CA ILE A 548 18.15 -17.90 14.95
C ILE A 548 16.95 -18.14 15.86
N LEU A 549 16.92 -19.28 16.56
CA LEU A 549 15.81 -19.66 17.43
C LEU A 549 15.83 -18.92 18.78
N GLU A 550 17.00 -18.65 19.35
CA GLU A 550 17.16 -17.99 20.66
C GLU A 550 16.87 -16.48 20.63
N THR A 551 17.11 -15.82 19.49
CA THR A 551 16.88 -14.37 19.32
C THR A 551 15.40 -13.95 19.48
N ARG A 552 14.46 -14.89 19.51
CA ARG A 552 13.02 -14.64 19.76
C ARG A 552 12.66 -14.61 21.26
N SER A 553 13.53 -15.13 22.12
CA SER A 553 13.27 -15.35 23.56
C SER A 553 13.75 -14.22 24.47
N LYS A 554 14.34 -13.17 23.88
CA LYS A 554 14.66 -11.88 24.51
C LYS A 554 13.82 -10.80 23.85
#